data_AF-A0A9P9DGE9-F1
#
_entry.id   AF-A0A9P9DGE9-F1
#
_cell.length_a   1.000
_cell.length_b   1.000
_cell.length_c   1.000
_cell.angle_alpha   90.00
_cell.angle_beta   90.00
_cell.angle_gamma   90.00
#
_symmetry.space_group_name_H-M   'P 1'
#
loop_
_entity.id
_entity.type
_entity.pdbx_description
1 polymer ?
#
loop_
_entity_poly.entity_id
_entity_poly.type
_entity_poly.pdbx_seq_one_letter_code
_entity_poly.pdbx_strand_id
1 'polypeptide(L)'
;MAFRTCQQGSHGLYQGKDYEPTIKAVESFLGILSGPLAPLAAAFREEIKKADGFTDFCSWGEVSNQDSSGFTPVIFSGEECWANPDDNALLNEILTSFDQNRDKVYSVGAPHEPDEVPNLYDVIEQLYKPNVQCPKFAVNLASNTAIRKPERFIHHKTDPNVTLTTTTNITPQYTRVELHAGMYTLGKFCVQQHGEALYIPPGYLHVTYTVEGGILPGTQYLTADCLLISSNLLEIDRLTCGLSEGDYQPLLEAVYLNLQSNEPSNQNQAMKVFCEWTSKDRKFKQSRLSIHKTVKDTLRRMNLRCTICGKLGVNH
;
A
#
# COMPACT_ATOMS: atom_id res chain seq x y z
N MET A 1 -12.29 -0.97 -2.24
CA MET A 1 -12.02 -0.44 -3.59
C MET A 1 -11.91 1.08 -3.49
N ALA A 2 -10.81 1.67 -3.95
CA ALA A 2 -10.55 3.11 -3.85
C ALA A 2 -10.66 3.77 -5.23
N PHE A 3 -11.43 4.85 -5.33
CA PHE A 3 -11.51 5.71 -6.51
C PHE A 3 -10.59 6.92 -6.33
N ARG A 4 -9.81 7.32 -7.35
CA ARG A 4 -9.02 8.57 -7.29
C ARG A 4 -9.33 9.55 -8.40
N THR A 5 -9.26 10.84 -8.05
CA THR A 5 -9.28 11.99 -8.96
C THR A 5 -8.04 12.87 -8.79
N CYS A 6 -7.56 13.43 -9.89
CA CYS A 6 -6.41 14.32 -9.95
C CYS A 6 -6.73 15.44 -10.93
N GLN A 7 -6.93 16.66 -10.46
CA GLN A 7 -7.19 17.78 -11.36
C GLN A 7 -5.94 18.11 -12.20
N GLN A 8 -6.12 18.23 -13.51
CA GLN A 8 -5.15 18.91 -14.36
C GLN A 8 -5.20 20.41 -14.12
N GLY A 9 -4.03 21.02 -13.93
CA GLY A 9 -3.86 22.37 -13.43
C GLY A 9 -4.67 23.46 -14.15
N SER A 10 -5.24 24.34 -13.35
CA SER A 10 -5.39 25.76 -13.67
C SER A 10 -5.24 26.56 -12.38
N HIS A 11 -4.62 27.73 -12.52
CA HIS A 11 -4.15 28.65 -11.48
C HIS A 11 -5.04 28.87 -10.26
N GLY A 12 -4.41 28.96 -9.08
CA GLY A 12 -4.83 29.87 -8.01
C GLY A 12 -5.21 29.21 -6.68
N LEU A 13 -4.42 29.53 -5.64
CA LEU A 13 -4.80 29.65 -4.23
C LEU A 13 -5.88 28.69 -3.71
N TYR A 14 -5.42 27.62 -3.05
CA TYR A 14 -6.23 26.77 -2.18
C TYR A 14 -6.86 27.59 -1.04
N GLN A 15 -8.15 27.91 -1.19
CA GLN A 15 -9.05 28.22 -0.08
C GLN A 15 -10.40 27.56 -0.33
N GLY A 16 -10.61 26.40 0.31
CA GLY A 16 -11.92 25.89 0.68
C GLY A 16 -12.76 25.19 -0.40
N LYS A 17 -13.08 23.92 -0.12
CA LYS A 17 -14.39 23.28 -0.43
C LYS A 17 -14.87 23.29 -1.89
N ASP A 18 -14.19 22.59 -2.79
CA ASP A 18 -14.85 22.06 -4.00
C ASP A 18 -14.79 20.53 -3.99
N TYR A 19 -15.69 19.92 -3.21
CA TYR A 19 -15.98 18.47 -3.21
C TYR A 19 -16.66 17.99 -4.52
N GLU A 20 -17.12 18.94 -5.32
CA GLU A 20 -18.05 18.72 -6.43
C GLU A 20 -17.44 18.03 -7.67
N PRO A 21 -16.17 18.28 -8.07
CA PRO A 21 -15.59 17.65 -9.27
C PRO A 21 -15.40 16.14 -9.14
N THR A 22 -14.95 15.67 -7.97
CA THR A 22 -14.66 14.25 -7.74
C THR A 22 -15.93 13.40 -7.69
N ILE A 23 -16.94 13.88 -6.96
CA ILE A 23 -18.25 13.22 -6.89
C ILE A 23 -18.87 13.16 -8.28
N LYS A 24 -18.83 14.27 -9.04
CA LYS A 24 -19.30 14.29 -10.44
C LYS A 24 -18.57 13.31 -11.34
N ALA A 25 -17.26 13.13 -11.17
CA ALA A 25 -16.49 12.16 -11.96
C ALA A 25 -16.92 10.72 -11.64
N VAL A 26 -17.11 10.40 -10.36
CA VAL A 26 -17.61 9.09 -9.92
C VAL A 26 -19.05 8.86 -10.40
N GLU A 27 -19.95 9.83 -10.25
CA GLU A 27 -21.31 9.78 -10.76
C GLU A 27 -21.34 9.62 -12.28
N SER A 28 -20.49 10.34 -13.00
CA SER A 28 -20.37 10.22 -14.47
C SER A 28 -19.93 8.82 -14.88
N PHE A 29 -18.95 8.25 -14.18
CA PHE A 29 -18.50 6.87 -14.40
C PHE A 29 -19.61 5.86 -14.09
N LEU A 30 -20.26 5.98 -12.93
CA LEU A 30 -21.38 5.12 -12.54
C LEU A 30 -22.61 5.33 -13.43
N GLY A 31 -22.73 6.46 -14.11
CA GLY A 31 -23.77 6.76 -15.10
C GLY A 31 -23.52 6.14 -16.47
N ILE A 32 -22.38 5.48 -16.72
CA ILE A 32 -22.11 4.83 -18.01
C ILE A 32 -22.99 3.59 -18.17
N LEU A 33 -23.89 3.63 -19.16
CA LEU A 33 -24.84 2.55 -19.48
C LEU A 33 -24.53 1.82 -20.80
N SER A 34 -23.65 2.36 -21.65
CA SER A 34 -23.30 1.78 -22.96
C SER A 34 -21.82 1.97 -23.31
N GLY A 35 -21.30 1.14 -24.22
CA GLY A 35 -19.91 1.20 -24.68
C GLY A 35 -18.95 0.33 -23.85
N PRO A 36 -17.63 0.44 -24.10
CA PRO A 36 -16.62 -0.47 -23.55
C PRO A 36 -16.52 -0.47 -22.02
N LEU A 37 -16.87 0.64 -21.35
CA LEU A 37 -16.82 0.75 -19.89
C LEU A 37 -18.12 0.34 -19.19
N ALA A 38 -19.21 0.12 -19.92
CA ALA A 38 -20.51 -0.17 -19.32
C ALA A 38 -20.53 -1.44 -18.45
N PRO A 39 -19.87 -2.56 -18.83
CA PRO A 39 -19.80 -3.74 -17.96
C PRO A 39 -19.08 -3.46 -16.64
N LEU A 40 -18.01 -2.66 -16.69
CA LEU A 40 -17.24 -2.29 -15.51
C LEU A 40 -18.07 -1.39 -14.59
N ALA A 41 -18.64 -0.31 -15.13
CA ALA A 41 -19.52 0.58 -14.37
C ALA A 41 -20.71 -0.18 -13.74
N ALA A 42 -21.28 -1.16 -14.46
CA ALA A 42 -22.32 -2.04 -13.93
C ALA A 42 -21.85 -2.88 -12.75
N ALA A 43 -20.68 -3.51 -12.85
CA ALA A 43 -20.11 -4.28 -11.74
C ALA A 43 -19.90 -3.42 -10.50
N PHE A 44 -19.37 -2.20 -10.66
CA PHE A 44 -19.21 -1.25 -9.56
C PHE A 44 -20.54 -0.85 -8.93
N ARG A 45 -21.57 -0.52 -9.72
CA ARG A 45 -22.91 -0.20 -9.20
C ARG A 45 -23.47 -1.35 -8.36
N GLU A 46 -23.36 -2.58 -8.84
CA GLU A 46 -23.86 -3.76 -8.13
C GLU A 46 -23.11 -3.98 -6.81
N GLU A 47 -21.79 -3.86 -6.80
CA GLU A 47 -21.01 -4.07 -5.58
C GLU A 47 -21.18 -2.93 -4.56
N ILE A 48 -21.26 -1.67 -5.00
CA ILE A 48 -21.59 -0.52 -4.14
C ILE A 48 -22.97 -0.72 -3.52
N LYS A 49 -23.96 -1.17 -4.32
CA LYS A 49 -25.30 -1.47 -3.84
C LYS A 49 -25.31 -2.61 -2.81
N LYS A 50 -24.53 -3.68 -3.03
CA LYS A 50 -24.37 -4.77 -2.05
C LYS A 50 -23.72 -4.30 -0.75
N ALA A 51 -22.86 -3.30 -0.80
CA ALA A 51 -22.20 -2.70 0.34
C ALA A 51 -23.03 -1.60 1.06
N ASP A 52 -24.29 -1.39 0.65
CA ASP A 52 -25.17 -0.33 1.15
C ASP A 52 -24.64 1.09 0.89
N GLY A 53 -23.92 1.27 -0.23
CA GLY A 53 -23.39 2.56 -0.68
C GLY A 53 -21.88 2.72 -0.47
N PHE A 54 -21.44 3.98 -0.54
CA PHE A 54 -20.05 4.33 -0.24
C PHE A 54 -19.80 4.26 1.26
N THR A 55 -18.66 3.69 1.63
CA THR A 55 -18.20 3.69 3.01
C THR A 55 -17.60 5.05 3.33
N ASP A 56 -18.25 5.79 4.22
CA ASP A 56 -17.62 6.94 4.86
C ASP A 56 -16.59 6.42 5.87
N PHE A 57 -15.31 6.58 5.55
CA PHE A 57 -14.26 6.29 6.52
C PHE A 57 -14.23 7.48 7.48
N CYS A 58 -14.64 7.26 8.73
CA CYS A 58 -14.74 8.31 9.74
C CYS A 58 -13.53 9.25 9.69
N SER A 59 -13.80 10.56 9.59
CA SER A 59 -12.79 11.56 9.92
C SER A 59 -12.36 11.30 11.36
N TRP A 60 -11.05 11.22 11.61
CA TRP A 60 -10.49 10.76 12.89
C TRP A 60 -10.93 11.57 14.13
N GLY A 61 -11.63 12.70 13.95
CA GLY A 61 -12.25 13.48 15.02
C GLY A 61 -13.39 12.79 15.76
N GLU A 62 -13.96 11.71 15.20
CA GLU A 62 -15.02 10.91 15.85
C GLU A 62 -14.55 9.52 16.29
N VAL A 63 -13.28 9.18 16.05
CA VAL A 63 -12.67 7.96 16.58
C VAL A 63 -12.44 8.20 18.07
N SER A 64 -13.46 7.88 18.87
CA SER A 64 -13.34 7.84 20.32
C SER A 64 -12.06 7.08 20.71
N ASN A 65 -11.45 7.46 21.82
CA ASN A 65 -10.25 6.81 22.40
C ASN A 65 -10.36 5.28 22.62
N GLN A 66 -11.48 4.64 22.24
CA GLN A 66 -11.72 3.20 22.29
C GLN A 66 -11.32 2.46 21.00
N ASP A 67 -11.19 3.15 19.84
CA ASP A 67 -10.69 2.55 18.58
C ASP A 67 -9.22 2.90 18.32
N SER A 68 -8.43 2.95 19.39
CA SER A 68 -6.98 3.18 19.42
C SER A 68 -6.15 2.09 18.72
N SER A 69 -6.79 1.21 17.96
CA SER A 69 -6.17 0.03 17.38
C SER A 69 -5.52 0.30 16.02
N GLY A 70 -5.82 1.43 15.36
CA GLY A 70 -5.16 1.80 14.10
C GLY A 70 -5.44 0.86 12.92
N PHE A 71 -6.39 -0.07 13.05
CA PHE A 71 -6.67 -1.12 12.06
C PHE A 71 -7.81 -0.79 11.08
N THR A 72 -8.23 0.47 10.97
CA THR A 72 -9.25 0.90 10.00
C THR A 72 -8.62 1.83 8.96
N PRO A 73 -8.95 1.70 7.67
CA PRO A 73 -8.53 2.67 6.66
C PRO A 73 -9.06 4.06 6.96
N VAL A 74 -8.26 5.07 6.63
CA VAL A 74 -8.56 6.47 6.96
C VAL A 74 -8.18 7.36 5.78
N ILE A 75 -9.06 8.31 5.46
CA ILE A 75 -8.78 9.41 4.55
C ILE A 75 -8.49 10.67 5.36
N PHE A 76 -7.45 11.42 4.98
CA PHE A 76 -7.03 12.63 5.67
C PHE A 76 -6.29 13.60 4.73
N SER A 77 -5.94 14.78 5.23
CA SER A 77 -5.24 15.79 4.42
C SER A 77 -3.87 15.28 3.98
N GLY A 78 -3.58 15.36 2.69
CA GLY A 78 -2.29 15.02 2.09
C GLY A 78 -1.15 15.93 2.58
N GLU A 79 -1.45 17.14 3.06
CA GLU A 79 -0.45 18.08 3.61
C GLU A 79 0.29 17.51 4.83
N GLU A 80 -0.33 16.55 5.54
CA GLU A 80 0.30 15.85 6.64
C GLU A 80 1.45 14.95 6.17
N CYS A 81 1.36 14.43 4.95
CA CYS A 81 2.35 13.56 4.32
C CYS A 81 3.33 14.33 3.42
N TRP A 82 2.87 15.42 2.79
CA TRP A 82 3.63 16.17 1.81
C TRP A 82 3.33 17.66 1.92
N ALA A 83 4.25 18.41 2.56
CA ALA A 83 4.00 19.80 2.95
C ALA A 83 3.90 20.79 1.78
N ASN A 84 4.57 20.50 0.65
CA ASN A 84 4.58 21.35 -0.55
C ASN A 84 4.44 20.47 -1.79
N PRO A 85 3.21 20.04 -2.13
CA PRO A 85 2.98 19.21 -3.31
C PRO A 85 3.25 19.98 -4.61
N ASP A 86 4.10 19.43 -5.47
CA ASP A 86 4.34 19.93 -6.82
C ASP A 86 4.41 18.73 -7.79
N ASP A 87 3.27 18.48 -8.46
CA ASP A 87 3.12 17.37 -9.39
C ASP A 87 4.06 17.50 -10.60
N ASN A 88 4.42 18.73 -11.02
CA ASN A 88 5.34 18.93 -12.15
C ASN A 88 6.77 18.63 -11.73
N ALA A 89 7.19 19.08 -10.55
CA ALA A 89 8.50 18.73 -10.01
C ALA A 89 8.64 17.21 -9.84
N LEU A 90 7.60 16.56 -9.28
CA LEU A 90 7.55 15.11 -9.12
C LEU A 90 7.61 14.38 -10.47
N LEU A 91 6.84 14.84 -11.46
CA LEU A 91 6.85 14.24 -12.80
C LEU A 91 8.22 14.38 -13.48
N ASN A 92 8.85 15.55 -13.39
CA ASN A 92 10.18 15.80 -13.95
C ASN A 92 11.24 14.93 -13.29
N GLU A 93 11.16 14.74 -11.97
CA GLU A 93 12.03 13.86 -11.22
C GLU A 93 11.92 12.42 -11.71
N ILE A 94 10.68 11.91 -11.81
CA ILE A 94 10.40 10.56 -12.30
C ILE A 94 10.91 10.37 -13.73
N LEU A 95 10.66 11.34 -14.61
CA LEU A 95 11.15 11.31 -15.99
C LEU A 95 12.67 11.23 -16.07
N THR A 96 13.38 11.88 -15.13
CA THR A 96 14.84 11.90 -15.09
C THR A 96 15.42 10.61 -14.51
N SER A 97 14.72 9.97 -13.58
CA SER A 97 15.15 8.73 -12.91
C SER A 97 14.65 7.45 -13.61
N PHE A 98 13.71 7.57 -14.55
CA PHE A 98 13.17 6.44 -15.30
C PHE A 98 14.28 5.64 -15.99
N ASP A 99 14.13 4.32 -16.05
CA ASP A 99 15.10 3.30 -16.49
C ASP A 99 16.32 3.08 -15.56
N GLN A 100 16.67 4.04 -14.70
CA GLN A 100 17.78 3.85 -13.75
C GLN A 100 17.44 2.79 -12.69
N ASN A 101 16.15 2.64 -12.39
CA ASN A 101 15.66 1.76 -11.31
C ASN A 101 15.00 0.46 -11.82
N ARG A 102 15.14 0.13 -13.12
CA ARG A 102 14.39 -0.97 -13.77
C ARG A 102 12.87 -0.81 -13.59
N ASP A 103 12.42 0.42 -13.74
CA ASP A 103 11.01 0.79 -13.62
C ASP A 103 10.15 0.02 -14.63
N LYS A 104 8.89 -0.24 -14.26
CA LYS A 104 7.99 -1.10 -15.03
C LYS A 104 6.75 -0.33 -15.47
N VAL A 105 6.36 -0.55 -16.71
CA VAL A 105 5.10 -0.06 -17.30
C VAL A 105 4.23 -1.27 -17.57
N TYR A 106 2.93 -1.14 -17.32
CA TYR A 106 1.95 -2.20 -17.47
C TYR A 106 0.78 -1.72 -18.32
N SER A 107 0.02 -2.67 -18.86
CA SER A 107 -1.27 -2.42 -19.49
C SER A 107 -2.39 -3.10 -18.69
N VAL A 108 -3.60 -2.55 -18.71
CA VAL A 108 -4.75 -3.19 -18.06
C VAL A 108 -5.09 -4.54 -18.72
N GLY A 109 -4.73 -4.75 -19.99
CA GLY A 109 -4.87 -6.04 -20.66
C GLY A 109 -3.89 -7.11 -20.16
N ALA A 110 -2.77 -6.70 -19.56
CA ALA A 110 -1.74 -7.58 -19.01
C ALA A 110 -1.17 -6.98 -17.70
N PRO A 111 -1.96 -6.89 -16.62
CA PRO A 111 -1.58 -6.15 -15.41
C PRO A 111 -0.48 -6.84 -14.59
N HIS A 112 -0.05 -8.04 -15.00
CA HIS A 112 0.96 -8.86 -14.33
C HIS A 112 2.24 -9.03 -15.17
N GLU A 113 2.22 -8.59 -16.43
CA GLU A 113 3.33 -8.73 -17.36
C GLU A 113 3.74 -7.31 -17.78
N PRO A 114 4.86 -6.79 -17.27
CA PRO A 114 5.33 -5.48 -17.68
C PRO A 114 5.71 -5.48 -19.16
N ASP A 115 5.56 -4.35 -19.84
CA ASP A 115 5.99 -4.17 -21.22
C ASP A 115 7.50 -4.52 -21.33
N GLU A 116 7.89 -5.30 -22.36
CA GLU A 116 9.29 -5.70 -22.57
C GLU A 116 10.24 -4.51 -22.73
N VAL A 117 9.73 -3.44 -23.34
CA VAL A 117 10.40 -2.15 -23.48
C VAL A 117 9.50 -1.10 -22.83
N PRO A 118 9.67 -0.81 -21.53
CA PRO A 118 8.80 0.11 -20.82
C PRO A 118 8.94 1.52 -21.40
N ASN A 119 7.82 2.15 -21.76
CA ASN A 119 7.80 3.51 -22.27
C ASN A 119 6.87 4.39 -21.43
N LEU A 120 7.46 5.25 -20.60
CA LEU A 120 6.70 6.16 -19.74
C LEU A 120 5.93 7.21 -20.54
N TYR A 121 6.39 7.56 -21.74
CA TYR A 121 5.72 8.54 -22.60
C TYR A 121 4.27 8.11 -22.91
N ASP A 122 4.04 6.84 -23.21
CA ASP A 122 2.69 6.33 -23.52
C ASP A 122 1.74 6.50 -22.32
N VAL A 123 2.27 6.31 -21.10
CA VAL A 123 1.50 6.50 -19.85
C VAL A 123 1.18 7.98 -19.65
N ILE A 124 2.17 8.86 -19.85
CA ILE A 124 2.01 10.31 -19.68
C ILE A 124 1.06 10.88 -20.72
N GLU A 125 1.13 10.45 -21.99
CA GLU A 125 0.17 10.87 -23.02
C GLU A 125 -1.26 10.53 -22.59
N GLN A 126 -1.47 9.34 -22.01
CA GLN A 126 -2.78 8.90 -21.54
C GLN A 126 -3.31 9.69 -20.33
N LEU A 127 -2.47 10.43 -19.60
CA LEU A 127 -2.97 11.39 -18.60
C LEU A 127 -3.80 12.49 -19.27
N TYR A 128 -3.43 12.93 -20.48
CA TYR A 128 -4.10 14.00 -21.23
C TYR A 128 -5.11 13.46 -22.26
N LYS A 129 -4.86 12.26 -22.78
CA LYS A 129 -5.70 11.59 -23.79
C LYS A 129 -5.98 10.15 -23.36
N PRO A 130 -6.93 9.92 -22.44
CA PRO A 130 -7.24 8.59 -21.93
C PRO A 130 -7.56 7.59 -23.05
N ASN A 131 -6.98 6.38 -22.97
CA ASN A 131 -7.25 5.28 -23.90
C ASN A 131 -8.01 4.16 -23.20
N VAL A 132 -9.33 4.14 -23.38
CA VAL A 132 -10.22 3.12 -22.79
C VAL A 132 -9.90 1.69 -23.27
N GLN A 133 -9.40 1.53 -24.48
CA GLN A 133 -9.17 0.20 -25.08
C GLN A 133 -7.86 -0.43 -24.62
N CYS A 134 -6.86 0.40 -24.31
CA CYS A 134 -5.57 -0.04 -23.81
C CYS A 134 -5.02 0.95 -22.77
N PRO A 135 -5.61 1.01 -21.57
CA PRO A 135 -5.08 1.85 -20.51
C PRO A 135 -3.70 1.33 -20.10
N LYS A 136 -2.69 2.20 -20.15
CA LYS A 136 -1.33 1.93 -19.66
C LYS A 136 -1.09 2.67 -18.36
N PHE A 137 -0.30 2.08 -17.47
CA PHE A 137 0.01 2.68 -16.18
C PHE A 137 1.41 2.29 -15.71
N ALA A 138 1.95 3.08 -14.79
CA ALA A 138 3.23 2.81 -14.15
C ALA A 138 3.03 2.82 -12.64
N VAL A 139 3.57 1.80 -11.95
CA VAL A 139 3.46 1.67 -10.49
C VAL A 139 4.82 1.40 -9.87
N ASN A 140 4.97 1.78 -8.60
CA ASN A 140 6.17 1.61 -7.81
C ASN A 140 7.41 2.31 -8.41
N LEU A 141 7.23 3.44 -9.09
CA LEU A 141 8.34 4.24 -9.61
C LEU A 141 9.10 4.86 -8.44
N ALA A 142 10.41 4.64 -8.37
CA ALA A 142 11.20 5.22 -7.28
C ALA A 142 11.19 6.75 -7.37
N SER A 143 10.95 7.40 -6.23
CA SER A 143 11.02 8.85 -6.13
C SER A 143 11.84 9.30 -4.92
N ASN A 144 12.66 10.33 -5.14
CA ASN A 144 13.41 11.08 -4.15
C ASN A 144 12.52 12.07 -3.39
N THR A 145 11.27 12.28 -3.81
CA THR A 145 10.31 13.11 -3.08
C THR A 145 10.08 12.51 -1.70
N ALA A 146 10.46 13.26 -0.66
CA ALA A 146 10.33 12.81 0.71
C ALA A 146 8.87 12.95 1.18
N ILE A 147 8.10 11.86 1.09
CA ILE A 147 6.86 11.74 1.85
C ILE A 147 7.21 11.41 3.28
N ARG A 148 6.63 12.14 4.23
CA ARG A 148 6.77 11.84 5.66
C ARG A 148 5.62 10.98 6.16
N LYS A 149 5.91 10.14 7.16
CA LYS A 149 4.86 9.53 7.98
C LYS A 149 4.12 10.67 8.71
N PRO A 150 2.78 10.77 8.57
CA PRO A 150 2.04 11.85 9.21
C PRO A 150 2.02 11.66 10.74
N GLU A 151 1.99 12.76 11.49
CA GLU A 151 2.11 12.77 12.96
C GLU A 151 1.00 11.96 13.65
N ARG A 152 -0.17 11.85 13.04
CA ARG A 152 -1.26 10.98 13.52
C ARG A 152 -0.85 9.51 13.69
N PHE A 153 0.15 9.05 12.97
CA PHE A 153 0.70 7.70 13.07
C PHE A 153 2.02 7.65 13.84
N ILE A 154 2.30 8.63 14.70
CA ILE A 154 3.50 8.65 15.54
C ILE A 154 3.56 7.46 16.49
N HIS A 155 2.40 6.94 16.90
CA HIS A 155 2.31 5.76 17.77
C HIS A 155 2.68 4.45 17.05
N HIS A 156 2.67 4.42 15.72
CA HIS A 156 3.15 3.27 14.97
C HIS A 156 4.66 3.13 15.16
N LYS A 157 5.06 2.08 15.89
CA LYS A 157 6.48 1.74 16.09
C LYS A 157 7.07 1.25 14.78
N THR A 158 7.92 2.09 14.19
CA THR A 158 8.70 1.83 12.96
C THR A 158 10.18 1.78 13.30
N ASP A 159 11.02 1.20 12.45
CA ASP A 159 12.47 1.21 12.66
C ASP A 159 12.99 2.63 12.38
N PRO A 160 13.61 3.33 13.36
CA PRO A 160 14.13 4.68 13.14
C PRO A 160 15.28 4.74 12.14
N ASN A 161 15.91 3.60 11.82
CA ASN A 161 17.03 3.52 10.87
C ASN A 161 16.58 3.20 9.45
N VAL A 162 15.30 2.90 9.24
CA VAL A 162 14.75 2.62 7.90
C VAL A 162 14.26 3.92 7.30
N THR A 163 14.94 4.35 6.24
CA THR A 163 14.44 5.45 5.40
C THR A 163 13.16 4.99 4.73
N LEU A 164 12.07 5.73 4.96
CA LEU A 164 10.82 5.53 4.22
C LEU A 164 11.09 5.67 2.73
N THR A 165 10.84 4.60 1.98
CA THR A 165 10.96 4.66 0.53
C THR A 165 9.66 5.26 -0.01
N THR A 166 9.80 6.32 -0.79
CA THR A 166 8.68 6.87 -1.56
C THR A 166 8.63 6.18 -2.91
N THR A 167 7.45 5.73 -3.26
CA THR A 167 7.14 5.22 -4.59
C THR A 167 6.01 6.05 -5.19
N THR A 168 6.07 6.28 -6.49
CA THR A 168 5.04 7.01 -7.21
C THR A 168 4.38 6.12 -8.25
N ASN A 169 3.06 6.22 -8.33
CA ASN A 169 2.27 5.60 -9.39
C ASN A 169 1.80 6.68 -10.36
N ILE A 170 1.85 6.41 -11.65
CA ILE A 170 1.21 7.23 -12.68
C ILE A 170 0.07 6.39 -13.26
N THR A 171 -1.16 6.80 -12.96
CA THR A 171 -2.36 6.05 -13.34
C THR A 171 -3.26 6.96 -14.18
N PRO A 172 -3.32 6.77 -15.50
CA PRO A 172 -4.33 7.40 -16.35
C PRO A 172 -5.76 7.01 -15.98
N GLN A 173 -6.71 7.78 -16.49
CA GLN A 173 -8.13 7.48 -16.33
C GLN A 173 -8.44 6.07 -16.88
N TYR A 174 -9.33 5.35 -16.20
CA TYR A 174 -9.74 3.96 -16.45
C TYR A 174 -8.69 2.89 -16.11
N THR A 175 -7.59 3.28 -15.45
CA THR A 175 -6.63 2.33 -14.90
C THR A 175 -7.28 1.52 -13.78
N ARG A 176 -7.13 0.20 -13.82
CA ARG A 176 -7.55 -0.73 -12.77
C ARG A 176 -6.33 -1.50 -12.26
N VAL A 177 -6.08 -1.42 -10.96
CA VAL A 177 -5.05 -2.22 -10.28
C VAL A 177 -5.79 -3.28 -9.45
N GLU A 178 -5.75 -4.52 -9.93
CA GLU A 178 -6.54 -5.65 -9.38
C GLU A 178 -5.88 -6.35 -8.20
N LEU A 179 -6.71 -7.09 -7.46
CA LEU A 179 -6.26 -8.00 -6.40
C LEU A 179 -5.73 -9.30 -6.98
N HIS A 180 -4.67 -9.83 -6.37
CA HIS A 180 -4.15 -11.18 -6.66
C HIS A 180 -4.94 -12.32 -5.99
N ALA A 181 -6.10 -12.02 -5.40
CA ALA A 181 -6.96 -13.02 -4.75
C ALA A 181 -8.42 -12.77 -5.15
N GLY A 182 -9.04 -13.77 -5.79
CA GLY A 182 -10.47 -13.72 -6.11
C GLY A 182 -11.30 -13.61 -4.83
N MET A 183 -12.10 -12.55 -4.70
CA MET A 183 -12.91 -12.32 -3.50
C MET A 183 -14.41 -12.45 -3.77
N TYR A 184 -15.08 -13.13 -2.84
CA TYR A 184 -16.53 -13.34 -2.74
C TYR A 184 -17.07 -12.76 -1.41
N THR A 185 -16.70 -11.53 -1.02
CA THR A 185 -17.15 -10.94 0.25
C THR A 185 -17.53 -9.46 0.13
N LEU A 186 -18.42 -9.00 1.02
CA LEU A 186 -18.81 -7.60 1.24
C LEU A 186 -17.55 -6.71 1.37
N GLY A 187 -17.29 -5.89 0.35
CA GLY A 187 -16.18 -4.94 0.32
C GLY A 187 -16.58 -3.56 0.84
N LYS A 188 -15.59 -2.78 1.31
CA LYS A 188 -15.75 -1.34 1.57
C LYS A 188 -15.36 -0.54 0.33
N PHE A 189 -16.09 0.55 0.06
CA PHE A 189 -15.91 1.41 -1.11
C PHE A 189 -15.59 2.82 -0.64
N CYS A 190 -14.46 3.38 -1.09
CA CYS A 190 -14.10 4.76 -0.79
C CYS A 190 -13.63 5.51 -2.02
N VAL A 191 -13.69 6.84 -1.93
CA VAL A 191 -13.19 7.75 -2.95
C VAL A 191 -12.13 8.61 -2.27
N GLN A 192 -10.90 8.51 -2.74
CA GLN A 192 -9.78 9.40 -2.41
C GLN A 192 -9.76 10.54 -3.42
N GLN A 193 -9.73 11.77 -2.94
CA GLN A 193 -9.74 12.96 -3.78
C GLN A 193 -8.33 13.53 -3.95
N HIS A 194 -8.22 14.52 -4.84
CA HIS A 194 -7.01 15.32 -4.95
C HIS A 194 -6.74 16.05 -3.63
N GLY A 195 -5.47 16.09 -3.21
CA GLY A 195 -5.06 16.65 -1.92
C GLY A 195 -5.32 15.73 -0.72
N GLU A 196 -5.92 14.55 -0.89
CA GLU A 196 -6.13 13.59 0.20
C GLU A 196 -5.08 12.47 0.21
N ALA A 197 -4.78 11.99 1.41
CA ALA A 197 -4.01 10.77 1.65
C ALA A 197 -4.94 9.66 2.17
N LEU A 198 -4.69 8.42 1.73
CA LEU A 198 -5.36 7.22 2.22
C LEU A 198 -4.36 6.37 2.99
N TYR A 199 -4.66 6.10 4.25
CA TYR A 199 -3.97 5.07 5.04
C TYR A 199 -4.70 3.74 4.88
N ILE A 200 -3.96 2.70 4.50
CA ILE A 200 -4.46 1.32 4.42
C ILE A 200 -3.68 0.51 5.47
N PRO A 201 -4.35 -0.01 6.52
CA PRO A 201 -3.69 -0.84 7.51
C PRO A 201 -3.17 -2.15 6.90
N PRO A 202 -2.20 -2.80 7.55
CA PRO A 202 -1.71 -4.10 7.12
C PRO A 202 -2.86 -5.12 6.97
N GLY A 203 -2.77 -5.99 5.98
CA GLY A 203 -3.73 -7.10 5.79
C GLY A 203 -5.00 -6.74 5.02
N TYR A 204 -5.20 -5.47 4.67
CA TYR A 204 -6.32 -5.05 3.83
C TYR A 204 -6.05 -5.38 2.35
N LEU A 205 -6.85 -6.30 1.83
CA LEU A 205 -6.98 -6.52 0.40
C LEU A 205 -7.73 -5.32 -0.22
N HIS A 206 -7.12 -4.68 -1.22
CA HIS A 206 -7.71 -3.55 -1.92
C HIS A 206 -7.50 -3.64 -3.44
N VAL A 207 -8.46 -3.08 -4.16
CA VAL A 207 -8.44 -2.83 -5.61
C VAL A 207 -8.54 -1.32 -5.79
N THR A 208 -7.78 -0.77 -6.74
CA THR A 208 -7.85 0.65 -7.07
C THR A 208 -8.38 0.83 -8.48
N TYR A 209 -9.25 1.82 -8.66
CA TYR A 209 -9.73 2.23 -9.97
C TYR A 209 -9.62 3.73 -10.13
N THR A 210 -8.94 4.16 -11.18
CA THR A 210 -8.66 5.56 -11.43
C THR A 210 -9.77 6.15 -12.29
N VAL A 211 -10.60 7.02 -11.69
CA VAL A 211 -11.70 7.69 -12.39
C VAL A 211 -11.22 8.92 -13.14
N GLU A 212 -10.17 9.56 -12.64
CA GLU A 212 -9.47 10.65 -13.32
C GLU A 212 -7.97 10.46 -13.14
N GLY A 213 -7.24 10.60 -14.25
CA GLY A 213 -5.83 10.26 -14.32
C GLY A 213 -4.96 11.16 -13.44
N GLY A 214 -3.85 10.63 -12.91
CA GLY A 214 -2.96 11.41 -12.06
C GLY A 214 -1.72 10.70 -11.56
N ILE A 215 -0.96 11.43 -10.75
CA ILE A 215 0.29 11.00 -10.11
C ILE A 215 0.01 10.77 -8.63
N LEU A 216 0.28 9.55 -8.13
CA LEU A 216 0.02 9.13 -6.75
C LEU A 216 1.35 8.81 -6.06
N PRO A 217 1.94 9.76 -5.34
CA PRO A 217 3.06 9.48 -4.46
C PRO A 217 2.53 8.73 -3.22
N GLY A 218 3.27 7.71 -2.78
CA GLY A 218 2.93 6.89 -1.63
C GLY A 218 4.17 6.33 -0.95
N THR A 219 4.00 5.85 0.29
CA THR A 219 5.05 5.16 1.02
C THR A 219 4.48 3.94 1.72
N GLN A 220 5.30 2.91 1.85
CA GLN A 220 4.99 1.71 2.61
C GLN A 220 5.99 1.61 3.75
N TYR A 221 5.50 1.25 4.94
CA TYR A 221 6.35 1.03 6.09
C TYR A 221 5.81 -0.08 6.97
N LEU A 222 6.73 -0.82 7.57
CA LEU A 222 6.40 -1.88 8.51
C LEU A 222 6.30 -1.33 9.92
N THR A 223 5.36 -1.86 10.67
CA THR A 223 5.12 -1.54 12.08
C THR A 223 5.20 -2.81 12.92
N ALA A 224 5.31 -2.65 14.24
CA ALA A 224 5.21 -3.80 15.15
C ALA A 224 3.88 -4.56 14.98
N ASP A 225 2.79 -3.86 14.66
CA ASP A 225 1.46 -4.46 14.51
C ASP A 225 1.36 -5.37 13.26
N CYS A 226 2.31 -5.27 12.33
CA CYS A 226 2.38 -6.12 11.15
C CYS A 226 2.75 -7.58 11.46
N LEU A 227 3.27 -7.92 12.66
CA LEU A 227 3.90 -9.22 12.93
C LEU A 227 3.03 -10.43 12.53
N LEU A 228 1.78 -10.47 13.02
CA LEU A 228 0.89 -11.59 12.73
C LEU A 228 0.42 -11.59 11.27
N ILE A 229 0.20 -10.40 10.71
CA ILE A 229 -0.27 -10.24 9.34
C ILE A 229 0.82 -10.65 8.35
N SER A 230 2.06 -10.19 8.53
CA SER A 230 3.22 -10.62 7.74
C SER A 230 3.45 -12.12 7.86
N SER A 231 3.26 -12.71 9.05
CA SER A 231 3.35 -14.17 9.21
C SER A 231 2.26 -14.91 8.42
N ASN A 232 1.02 -14.40 8.42
CA ASN A 232 -0.08 -15.02 7.69
C ASN A 232 0.08 -14.88 6.17
N LEU A 233 0.49 -13.70 5.69
CA LEU A 233 0.75 -13.46 4.27
C LEU A 233 1.89 -14.33 3.75
N LEU A 234 2.99 -14.42 4.49
CA LEU A 234 4.11 -15.30 4.13
C LEU A 234 3.70 -16.77 4.07
N GLU A 235 2.79 -17.23 4.95
CA GLU A 235 2.26 -18.59 4.91
C GLU A 235 1.40 -18.82 3.66
N ILE A 236 0.61 -17.83 3.25
CA ILE A 236 -0.14 -17.89 1.98
C ILE A 236 0.83 -18.01 0.81
N ASP A 237 1.82 -17.11 0.71
CA ASP A 237 2.81 -17.12 -0.38
C ASP A 237 3.58 -18.44 -0.44
N ARG A 238 3.94 -19.00 0.72
CA ARG A 238 4.58 -20.32 0.83
C ARG A 238 3.72 -21.43 0.22
N LEU A 239 2.41 -21.37 0.41
CA LEU A 239 1.47 -22.38 -0.05
C LEU A 239 1.07 -22.18 -1.52
N THR A 240 1.09 -20.96 -2.04
CA THR A 240 0.58 -20.64 -3.38
C THR A 240 1.66 -20.46 -4.44
N CYS A 241 2.77 -19.79 -4.11
CA CYS A 241 3.75 -19.31 -5.09
C CYS A 241 5.18 -19.80 -4.79
N GLY A 242 5.41 -20.30 -3.57
CA GLY A 242 6.75 -20.61 -3.06
C GLY A 242 7.50 -19.35 -2.61
N LEU A 243 8.52 -19.53 -1.78
CA LEU A 243 9.28 -18.42 -1.21
C LEU A 243 10.71 -18.32 -1.76
N SER A 244 11.08 -17.09 -2.10
CA SER A 244 12.44 -16.61 -2.28
C SER A 244 13.01 -16.11 -0.94
N GLU A 245 14.31 -15.83 -0.89
CA GLU A 245 14.95 -15.37 0.34
C GLU A 245 14.49 -13.95 0.75
N GLY A 246 14.18 -13.08 -0.22
CA GLY A 246 13.72 -11.71 0.05
C GLY A 246 12.35 -11.66 0.71
N ASP A 247 11.50 -12.66 0.49
CA ASP A 247 10.13 -12.68 1.00
C ASP A 247 10.08 -12.80 2.54
N TYR A 248 11.16 -13.28 3.17
CA TYR A 248 11.27 -13.32 4.63
C TYR A 248 11.50 -11.96 5.28
N GLN A 249 11.96 -10.96 4.52
CA GLN A 249 12.40 -9.67 5.07
C GLN A 249 11.29 -8.94 5.84
N PRO A 250 10.05 -8.79 5.32
CA PRO A 250 8.99 -8.09 6.04
C PRO A 250 8.65 -8.74 7.39
N LEU A 251 8.63 -10.08 7.45
CA LEU A 251 8.38 -10.80 8.68
C LEU A 251 9.52 -10.60 9.69
N LEU A 252 10.78 -10.68 9.24
CA LEU A 252 11.95 -10.51 10.10
C LEU A 252 12.04 -9.09 10.67
N GLU A 253 11.70 -8.08 9.87
CA GLU A 253 11.62 -6.69 10.33
C GLU A 253 10.50 -6.52 11.37
N ALA A 254 9.31 -7.09 11.14
CA ALA A 254 8.22 -7.06 12.12
C ALA A 254 8.57 -7.79 13.43
N VAL A 255 9.28 -8.92 13.35
CA VAL A 255 9.84 -9.62 14.53
C VAL A 255 10.81 -8.69 15.27
N TYR A 256 11.74 -8.07 14.56
CA TYR A 256 12.71 -7.16 15.15
C TYR A 256 12.04 -5.98 15.87
N LEU A 257 11.06 -5.33 15.25
CA LEU A 257 10.30 -4.22 15.86
C LEU A 257 9.61 -4.63 17.16
N ASN A 258 9.04 -5.84 17.22
CA ASN A 258 8.40 -6.33 18.43
C ASN A 258 9.42 -6.69 19.52
N LEU A 259 10.61 -7.17 19.16
CA LEU A 259 11.69 -7.41 20.12
C LEU A 259 12.23 -6.10 20.72
N GLN A 260 12.17 -4.99 19.99
CA GLN A 260 12.52 -3.66 20.52
C GLN A 260 11.41 -3.05 21.41
N SER A 261 10.24 -3.69 21.54
CA SER A 261 9.16 -3.19 22.39
C SER A 261 9.52 -3.36 23.87
N ASN A 262 9.13 -2.41 24.72
CA ASN A 262 9.21 -2.54 26.18
C ASN A 262 8.17 -3.51 26.76
N GLU A 263 7.19 -3.94 25.96
CA GLU A 263 6.12 -4.84 26.37
C GLU A 263 6.54 -6.31 26.26
N PRO A 264 6.60 -7.08 27.36
CA PRO A 264 7.01 -8.49 27.33
C PRO A 264 6.07 -9.37 26.48
N SER A 265 4.79 -9.01 26.37
CA SER A 265 3.81 -9.70 25.52
C SER A 265 4.24 -9.67 24.04
N ASN A 266 4.65 -8.51 23.54
CA ASN A 266 5.12 -8.33 22.16
C ASN A 266 6.42 -9.11 21.90
N GLN A 267 7.37 -9.05 22.84
CA GLN A 267 8.63 -9.80 22.73
C GLN A 267 8.38 -11.32 22.68
N ASN A 268 7.49 -11.83 23.53
CA ASN A 268 7.10 -13.23 23.55
C ASN A 268 6.38 -13.64 22.25
N GLN A 269 5.51 -12.79 21.72
CA GLN A 269 4.82 -13.03 20.45
C GLN A 269 5.81 -13.08 19.27
N ALA A 270 6.77 -12.16 19.23
CA ALA A 270 7.86 -12.16 18.23
C ALA A 270 8.69 -13.45 18.31
N MET A 271 9.07 -13.86 19.51
CA MET A 271 9.83 -15.08 19.73
C MET A 271 9.04 -16.33 19.31
N LYS A 272 7.73 -16.36 19.58
CA LYS A 272 6.84 -17.43 19.13
C LYS A 272 6.80 -17.52 17.60
N VAL A 273 6.52 -16.42 16.91
CA VAL A 273 6.46 -16.37 15.45
C VAL A 273 7.80 -16.76 14.82
N PHE A 274 8.92 -16.24 15.34
CA PHE A 274 10.26 -16.59 14.87
C PHE A 274 10.58 -18.09 15.03
N CYS A 275 10.23 -18.66 16.19
CA CYS A 275 10.38 -20.09 16.47
C CYS A 275 9.54 -20.94 15.50
N GLU A 276 8.28 -20.58 15.30
CA GLU A 276 7.38 -21.27 14.38
C GLU A 276 7.97 -21.30 12.97
N TRP A 277 8.38 -20.16 12.42
CA TRP A 277 8.96 -20.09 11.07
C TRP A 277 10.29 -20.83 10.93
N THR A 278 11.13 -20.80 11.98
CA THR A 278 12.37 -21.59 12.02
C THR A 278 12.12 -23.10 11.95
N SER A 279 10.98 -23.56 12.46
CA SER A 279 10.57 -24.96 12.40
C SER A 279 9.85 -25.32 11.10
N LYS A 280 9.09 -24.39 10.52
CA LYS A 280 8.28 -24.59 9.32
C LYS A 280 9.11 -24.58 8.03
N ASP A 281 10.14 -23.72 7.96
CA ASP A 281 10.90 -23.53 6.72
C ASP A 281 12.41 -23.52 6.97
N ARG A 282 13.10 -24.46 6.33
CA ARG A 282 14.57 -24.56 6.39
C ARG A 282 15.25 -23.33 5.76
N LYS A 283 14.68 -22.74 4.70
CA LYS A 283 15.24 -21.55 4.06
C LYS A 283 15.16 -20.34 4.98
N PHE A 284 14.05 -20.16 5.71
CA PHE A 284 13.94 -19.12 6.75
C PHE A 284 15.06 -19.27 7.79
N LYS A 285 15.23 -20.48 8.34
CA LYS A 285 16.28 -20.78 9.34
C LYS A 285 17.70 -20.47 8.84
N GLN A 286 17.93 -20.60 7.54
CA GLN A 286 19.22 -20.44 6.87
C GLN A 286 19.34 -19.10 6.13
N SER A 287 18.37 -18.19 6.30
CA SER A 287 18.36 -16.89 5.63
C SER A 287 19.64 -16.12 5.94
N ARG A 288 20.24 -15.56 4.90
CA ARG A 288 21.44 -14.73 4.89
C ARG A 288 21.11 -13.25 4.92
N LEU A 289 19.83 -12.89 4.98
CA LEU A 289 19.42 -11.50 5.16
C LEU A 289 20.08 -10.91 6.41
N SER A 290 20.60 -9.69 6.30
CA SER A 290 21.26 -8.99 7.40
C SER A 290 20.36 -8.88 8.63
N ILE A 291 19.07 -8.59 8.41
CA ILE A 291 18.05 -8.49 9.48
C ILE A 291 17.87 -9.81 10.24
N HIS A 292 18.03 -10.97 9.58
CA HIS A 292 17.93 -12.26 10.25
C HIS A 292 19.02 -12.43 11.33
N LYS A 293 20.25 -12.01 11.01
CA LYS A 293 21.35 -11.96 11.98
C LYS A 293 21.04 -11.00 13.13
N THR A 294 20.55 -9.80 12.82
CA THR A 294 20.16 -8.80 13.82
C THR A 294 19.09 -9.32 14.78
N VAL A 295 18.09 -10.05 14.28
CA VAL A 295 17.07 -10.71 15.11
C VAL A 295 17.70 -11.74 16.04
N LYS A 296 18.56 -12.64 15.53
CA LYS A 296 19.24 -13.66 16.36
C LYS A 296 20.13 -13.04 17.44
N ASP A 297 20.90 -12.02 17.09
CA ASP A 297 21.76 -11.31 18.04
C ASP A 297 20.94 -10.56 19.11
N THR A 298 19.77 -10.04 18.74
CA THR A 298 18.82 -9.42 19.68
C THR A 298 18.22 -10.45 20.63
N LEU A 299 17.73 -11.58 20.12
CA LEU A 299 17.25 -12.70 20.93
C LEU A 299 18.32 -13.23 21.90
N ARG A 300 19.59 -13.28 21.47
CA ARG A 300 20.74 -13.63 22.32
C ARG A 300 20.88 -12.68 23.50
N ARG A 301 20.92 -11.37 23.21
CA ARG A 301 21.10 -10.32 24.22
C ARG A 301 19.97 -10.31 25.24
N MET A 302 18.75 -10.55 24.79
CA MET A 302 17.56 -10.58 25.65
C MET A 302 17.40 -11.89 26.43
N ASN A 303 18.17 -12.93 26.10
CA ASN A 303 18.06 -14.26 26.72
C ASN A 303 16.63 -14.83 26.69
N LEU A 304 15.86 -14.51 25.63
CA LEU A 304 14.46 -14.90 25.49
C LEU A 304 14.34 -16.40 25.18
N ARG A 305 13.39 -17.05 25.84
CA ARG A 305 13.01 -18.46 25.60
C ARG A 305 11.64 -18.52 24.92
N CYS A 306 11.51 -19.41 23.95
CA CYS A 306 10.22 -19.73 23.38
C CYS A 306 9.32 -20.37 24.45
N THR A 307 8.12 -19.82 24.66
CA THR A 307 7.13 -20.42 25.55
C THR A 307 6.56 -21.74 25.01
N ILE A 308 6.68 -22.00 23.70
CA ILE A 308 6.19 -23.23 23.07
C ILE A 308 7.22 -24.36 23.14
N CYS A 309 8.45 -24.13 22.67
CA CYS A 309 9.45 -25.20 22.57
C CYS A 309 10.52 -25.17 23.68
N GLY A 310 10.51 -24.17 24.57
CA GLY A 310 11.47 -24.01 25.67
C GLY A 310 12.90 -23.63 25.26
N LYS A 311 13.20 -23.60 23.95
CA LYS A 311 14.53 -23.27 23.42
C LYS A 311 14.81 -21.77 23.56
N LEU A 312 16.08 -21.46 23.82
CA LEU A 312 16.60 -20.10 23.73
C LEU A 312 16.57 -19.64 22.27
N GLY A 313 16.25 -18.37 22.02
CA GLY A 313 16.17 -17.80 20.67
C GLY A 313 17.41 -18.00 19.81
N VAL A 314 18.58 -18.12 20.44
CA VAL A 314 19.86 -18.41 19.75
C VAL A 314 20.00 -19.83 19.21
N ASN A 315 19.18 -20.76 19.69
CA ASN A 315 19.23 -22.17 19.30
C ASN A 315 18.27 -22.47 18.13
N HIS A 316 17.64 -21.43 17.58
CA HIS A 316 16.84 -21.43 16.36
C HIS A 316 17.70 -20.92 15.19
#